data_AF-A0A2H9NWB0-F1
#
_entry.id   AF-A0A2H9NWB0-F1
#
_cell.length_a   1.000
_cell.length_b   1.000
_cell.length_c   1.000
_cell.angle_alpha   90.00
_cell.angle_beta   90.00
_cell.angle_gamma   90.00
#
_symmetry.space_group_name_H-M   'P 1'
#
loop_
_entity.id
_entity.type
_entity.pdbx_description
1 polymer ?
#
loop_
_entity_poly.entity_id
_entity_poly.type
_entity_poly.pdbx_seq_one_letter_code
_entity_poly.pdbx_strand_id
1 'polypeptide(L)'
;RKSVVDEFMVPLMVQTRQCPHCSRQGSMYFEAIVQMKTGRKEIHAFFEERVQERTNKGMCISKKMPVKESVHYYLTGQRHLRGIMQQLVDRFGGEIVVSKKLFSEDHLSSRNVYRVTVLYRPPEFQKGSVILYNNRAMRVAGLGKTALLEDLETGATKKIAHYMNHSMNHMDLPLTALPVFPSTITKVRPHPEVLHPETYQSVRAGNASLPGDLRPGQTVDVVMWEEKVFIVQD
;
A
#
# COMPACT_ATOMS: atom_id res chain seq x y z
N ARG A 1 12.78 67.49 25.47
CA ARG A 1 13.42 67.01 24.21
C ARG A 1 12.29 66.65 23.25
N LYS A 2 12.06 67.41 22.18
CA LYS A 2 11.07 67.07 21.15
C LYS A 2 11.72 66.09 20.17
N SER A 3 11.13 64.91 19.99
CA SER A 3 11.55 63.93 18.98
C SER A 3 11.10 64.41 17.60
N VAL A 4 12.05 64.56 16.69
CA VAL A 4 11.78 64.83 15.28
C VAL A 4 11.51 63.49 14.61
N VAL A 5 10.40 63.39 13.91
CA VAL A 5 10.00 62.22 13.12
C VAL A 5 10.01 62.67 11.68
N ASP A 6 10.89 62.08 10.88
CA ASP A 6 10.97 62.31 9.44
C ASP A 6 10.50 61.07 8.69
N GLU A 7 9.71 61.30 7.65
CA GLU A 7 9.26 60.28 6.70
C GLU A 7 10.10 60.35 5.43
N PHE A 8 10.58 59.20 4.97
CA PHE A 8 11.35 59.09 3.74
C PHE A 8 10.77 58.01 2.83
N MET A 9 10.76 58.27 1.53
CA MET A 9 10.45 57.25 0.52
C MET A 9 11.72 56.50 0.14
N VAL A 10 11.77 55.20 0.43
CA VAL A 10 12.86 54.32 0.00
C VAL A 10 12.42 53.57 -1.26
N PRO A 11 13.00 53.86 -2.44
CA PRO A 11 12.69 53.12 -3.65
C PRO A 11 13.21 51.68 -3.54
N LEU A 12 12.30 50.72 -3.71
CA LEU A 12 12.60 49.30 -3.55
C LEU A 12 12.78 48.66 -4.93
N MET A 13 14.00 48.23 -5.25
CA MET A 13 14.25 47.46 -6.48
C MET A 13 13.92 45.98 -6.24
N VAL A 14 12.90 45.49 -6.94
CA VAL A 14 12.51 44.08 -6.91
C VAL A 14 13.14 43.36 -8.09
N GLN A 15 14.05 42.44 -7.82
CA GLN A 15 14.59 41.52 -8.83
C GLN A 15 13.85 40.18 -8.76
N THR A 16 13.22 39.78 -9.87
CA THR A 16 12.57 38.47 -9.97
C THR A 16 13.59 37.41 -10.38
N ARG A 17 13.66 36.32 -9.62
CA ARG A 17 14.42 35.12 -9.97
C ARG A 17 13.52 33.90 -9.88
N GLN A 18 13.76 32.87 -10.70
CA GLN A 18 13.07 31.59 -10.51
C GLN A 18 13.41 31.03 -9.13
N CYS A 19 12.37 30.54 -8.44
CA CYS A 19 12.56 29.83 -7.20
C CYS A 19 13.52 28.64 -7.46
N PRO A 20 14.56 28.42 -6.62
CA PRO A 20 15.48 27.29 -6.77
C PRO A 20 14.77 25.94 -6.82
N HIS A 21 13.58 25.85 -6.22
CA HIS A 21 12.74 24.66 -6.25
C HIS A 21 11.99 24.51 -7.57
N CYS A 22 11.39 25.58 -8.10
CA CYS A 22 10.71 25.57 -9.40
C CYS A 22 11.67 25.30 -10.56
N SER A 23 12.90 25.84 -10.48
CA SER A 23 13.96 25.55 -11.45
C SER A 23 14.30 24.05 -11.50
N ARG A 24 14.27 23.35 -10.35
CA ARG A 24 14.52 21.90 -10.28
C ARG A 24 13.37 21.07 -10.86
N GLN A 25 12.12 21.52 -10.72
CA GLN A 25 10.95 20.78 -11.24
C GLN A 25 10.98 20.62 -12.76
N GLY A 26 11.47 21.61 -13.50
CA GLY A 26 11.61 21.57 -14.97
C GLY A 26 12.92 20.95 -15.46
N SER A 27 13.78 20.46 -14.56
CA SER A 27 15.09 19.90 -14.89
C SER A 27 15.10 18.37 -14.79
N MET A 28 16.15 17.72 -15.31
CA MET A 28 16.41 16.29 -15.10
C MET A 28 16.97 15.97 -13.70
N TYR A 29 16.96 16.91 -12.77
CA TYR A 29 17.48 16.72 -11.41
C TYR A 29 16.59 15.78 -10.58
N PHE A 30 17.22 14.87 -9.85
CA PHE A 30 16.57 14.02 -8.86
C PHE A 30 17.53 13.63 -7.74
N GLU A 31 16.96 13.47 -6.55
CA GLU A 31 17.62 12.96 -5.35
C GLU A 31 17.17 11.53 -5.04
N ALA A 32 15.95 11.14 -5.45
CA ALA A 32 15.44 9.80 -5.21
C ALA A 32 14.66 9.22 -6.38
N ILE A 33 14.66 7.89 -6.48
CA ILE A 33 13.85 7.10 -7.40
C ILE A 33 12.96 6.16 -6.57
N VAL A 34 11.66 6.20 -6.76
CA VAL A 34 10.72 5.23 -6.18
C VAL A 34 10.20 4.32 -7.28
N GLN A 35 10.47 3.03 -7.15
CA GLN A 35 10.05 1.98 -8.07
C GLN A 35 8.88 1.24 -7.43
N MET A 36 7.69 1.40 -7.97
CA MET A 36 6.49 0.69 -7.51
C MET A 36 6.25 -0.54 -8.39
N LYS A 37 6.28 -1.74 -7.81
CA LYS A 37 6.00 -3.01 -8.49
C LYS A 37 4.52 -3.36 -8.39
N THR A 38 3.67 -2.49 -8.92
CA THR A 38 2.22 -2.69 -8.94
C THR A 38 1.58 -1.86 -10.03
N GLY A 39 0.45 -2.33 -10.56
CA GLY A 39 -0.45 -1.55 -11.41
C GLY A 39 -1.66 -0.95 -10.66
N ARG A 40 -1.74 -1.14 -9.32
CA ARG A 40 -2.89 -0.70 -8.51
C ARG A 40 -2.95 0.82 -8.44
N LYS A 41 -3.93 1.43 -9.14
CA LYS A 41 -4.11 2.88 -9.24
C LYS A 41 -4.26 3.57 -7.87
N GLU A 42 -4.90 2.92 -6.91
CA GLU A 42 -5.09 3.43 -5.54
C GLU A 42 -3.76 3.72 -4.81
N ILE A 43 -2.75 2.86 -5.01
CA ILE A 43 -1.42 2.99 -4.40
C ILE A 43 -0.69 4.18 -5.02
N HIS A 44 -0.75 4.29 -6.36
CA HIS A 44 -0.16 5.40 -7.10
C HIS A 44 -0.79 6.74 -6.71
N ALA A 45 -2.12 6.80 -6.65
CA ALA A 45 -2.86 8.00 -6.25
C ALA A 45 -2.50 8.43 -4.83
N PHE A 46 -2.47 7.48 -3.88
CA PHE A 46 -2.06 7.77 -2.50
C PHE A 46 -0.65 8.33 -2.44
N PHE A 47 0.30 7.73 -3.15
CA PHE A 47 1.69 8.21 -3.16
C PHE A 47 1.83 9.60 -3.78
N GLU A 48 1.21 9.82 -4.94
CA GLU A 48 1.25 11.10 -5.65
C GLU A 48 0.66 12.23 -4.78
N GLU A 49 -0.46 11.96 -4.09
CA GLU A 49 -1.08 12.87 -3.13
C GLU A 49 -0.12 13.22 -1.97
N ARG A 50 0.48 12.21 -1.31
CA ARG A 50 1.43 12.43 -0.21
C ARG A 50 2.68 13.19 -0.66
N VAL A 51 3.13 13.01 -1.90
CA VAL A 51 4.24 13.80 -2.47
C VAL A 51 3.80 15.24 -2.73
N GLN A 52 2.60 15.43 -3.28
CA GLN A 52 2.04 16.75 -3.58
C GLN A 52 1.90 17.62 -2.31
N GLU A 53 1.48 17.04 -1.18
CA GLU A 53 1.46 17.71 0.13
C GLU A 53 2.83 18.17 0.65
N ARG A 54 3.92 17.71 0.02
CA ARG A 54 5.31 18.02 0.40
C ARG A 54 6.02 18.85 -0.66
N THR A 55 5.29 19.33 -1.67
CA THR A 55 5.78 20.26 -2.70
C THR A 55 6.41 21.50 -2.07
N ASN A 56 5.72 22.11 -1.09
CA ASN A 56 6.20 23.26 -0.32
C ASN A 56 7.47 22.97 0.51
N LYS A 57 7.78 21.70 0.77
CA LYS A 57 8.95 21.24 1.52
C LYS A 57 10.09 20.78 0.61
N GLY A 58 10.05 21.13 -0.67
CA GLY A 58 11.17 20.89 -1.58
C GLY A 58 11.10 19.57 -2.36
N MET A 59 10.00 18.80 -2.26
CA MET A 59 9.89 17.46 -2.85
C MET A 59 8.77 17.41 -3.88
N CYS A 60 9.13 17.14 -5.14
CA CYS A 60 8.19 17.03 -6.27
C CYS A 60 8.55 15.84 -7.14
N ILE A 61 7.57 15.37 -7.92
CA ILE A 61 7.80 14.39 -8.98
C ILE A 61 8.34 15.15 -10.20
N SER A 62 9.60 14.92 -10.57
CA SER A 62 10.19 15.51 -11.79
C SER A 62 9.90 14.67 -13.03
N LYS A 63 9.79 13.35 -12.86
CA LYS A 63 9.47 12.42 -13.96
C LYS A 63 8.70 11.21 -13.44
N LYS A 64 7.66 10.82 -14.16
CA LYS A 64 6.94 9.54 -14.00
C LYS A 64 7.23 8.69 -15.24
N MET A 65 7.72 7.48 -15.05
CA MET A 65 8.12 6.60 -16.14
C MET A 65 7.55 5.19 -15.91
N PRO A 66 6.56 4.75 -16.71
CA PRO A 66 6.10 3.37 -16.68
C PRO A 66 7.18 2.44 -17.27
N VAL A 67 7.43 1.31 -16.61
CA VAL A 67 8.46 0.32 -16.95
C VAL A 67 7.90 -1.08 -16.70
N LYS A 68 7.46 -1.77 -17.76
CA LYS A 68 6.81 -3.11 -17.68
C LYS A 68 5.68 -3.11 -16.63
N GLU A 69 5.82 -3.91 -15.58
CA GLU A 69 4.88 -4.05 -14.44
C GLU A 69 5.21 -3.10 -13.26
N SER A 70 6.04 -2.09 -13.52
CA SER A 70 6.43 -1.11 -12.51
C SER A 70 6.28 0.32 -12.99
N VAL A 71 6.09 1.24 -12.05
CA VAL A 71 6.15 2.68 -12.31
C VAL A 71 7.29 3.28 -11.52
N HIS A 72 8.15 4.03 -12.20
CA HIS A 72 9.28 4.72 -11.61
C HIS A 72 8.96 6.21 -11.44
N TYR A 73 9.11 6.71 -10.21
CA TYR A 73 8.95 8.11 -9.86
C TYR A 73 10.30 8.71 -9.50
N TYR A 74 10.67 9.76 -10.22
CA TYR A 74 11.87 10.55 -9.93
C TYR A 74 11.46 11.73 -9.06
N LEU A 75 12.12 11.86 -7.90
CA LEU A 75 11.81 12.87 -6.90
C LEU A 75 12.96 13.86 -6.75
N THR A 76 12.64 15.15 -6.68
CA THR A 76 13.61 16.23 -6.48
C THR A 76 14.13 16.34 -5.05
N GLY A 77 13.54 15.61 -4.10
CA GLY A 77 13.92 15.62 -2.69
C GLY A 77 13.73 14.25 -2.03
N GLN A 78 14.59 13.93 -1.05
CA GLN A 78 14.56 12.62 -0.37
C GLN A 78 14.20 12.66 1.14
N ARG A 79 14.23 13.83 1.79
CA ARG A 79 14.11 13.96 3.26
C ARG A 79 12.84 13.33 3.84
N HIS A 80 11.71 13.47 3.13
CA HIS A 80 10.40 12.99 3.59
C HIS A 80 10.03 11.62 3.00
N LEU A 81 10.87 11.07 2.12
CA LEU A 81 10.53 9.86 1.36
C LEU A 81 10.29 8.67 2.30
N ARG A 82 11.16 8.46 3.30
CA ARG A 82 11.01 7.35 4.25
C ARG A 82 9.64 7.35 4.94
N GLY A 83 9.14 8.52 5.33
CA GLY A 83 7.84 8.65 5.99
C GLY A 83 6.68 8.30 5.06
N ILE A 84 6.74 8.75 3.80
CA ILE A 84 5.71 8.45 2.78
C ILE A 84 5.69 6.94 2.48
N MET A 85 6.87 6.33 2.35
CA MET A 85 6.98 4.89 2.11
C MET A 85 6.45 4.08 3.29
N GLN A 86 6.72 4.51 4.53
CA GLN A 86 6.16 3.85 5.70
C GLN A 86 4.62 3.93 5.72
N GLN A 87 4.04 5.08 5.38
CA GLN A 87 2.58 5.23 5.26
C GLN A 87 1.98 4.30 4.20
N LEU A 88 2.68 4.08 3.09
CA LEU A 88 2.28 3.09 2.08
C LEU A 88 2.23 1.68 2.66
N VAL A 89 3.27 1.26 3.39
CA VAL A 89 3.30 -0.06 4.04
C VAL A 89 2.25 -0.17 5.14
N ASP A 90 2.02 0.88 5.91
CA ASP A 90 1.02 0.84 6.99
C ASP A 90 -0.41 0.72 6.43
N ARG A 91 -0.67 1.29 5.25
CA ARG A 91 -2.00 1.26 4.62
C ARG A 91 -2.23 0.05 3.71
N PHE A 92 -1.25 -0.31 2.90
CA PHE A 92 -1.38 -1.32 1.84
C PHE A 92 -0.52 -2.56 2.08
N GLY A 93 0.26 -2.58 3.16
CA GLY A 93 1.24 -3.62 3.42
C GLY A 93 2.40 -3.61 2.44
N GLY A 94 3.21 -4.66 2.50
CA GLY A 94 4.25 -4.95 1.54
C GLY A 94 5.64 -4.69 2.10
N GLU A 95 6.63 -4.79 1.21
CA GLU A 95 8.02 -4.62 1.56
C GLU A 95 8.65 -3.42 0.84
N ILE A 96 9.63 -2.82 1.51
CA ILE A 96 10.43 -1.72 1.00
C ILE A 96 11.89 -2.15 1.00
N VAL A 97 12.53 -2.09 -0.16
CA VAL A 97 13.97 -2.27 -0.29
C VAL A 97 14.61 -0.92 -0.62
N VAL A 98 15.52 -0.46 0.21
CA VAL A 98 16.21 0.83 0.04
C VAL A 98 17.67 0.59 -0.31
N SER A 99 18.14 1.22 -1.38
CA SER A 99 19.56 1.29 -1.71
C SER A 99 20.01 2.74 -1.87
N LYS A 100 21.27 3.01 -1.53
CA LYS A 100 21.86 4.35 -1.59
C LYS A 100 23.11 4.30 -2.46
N LYS A 101 23.29 5.31 -3.31
CA LYS A 101 24.48 5.48 -4.14
C LYS A 101 25.06 6.87 -3.88
N LEU A 102 26.37 6.94 -3.62
CA LEU A 102 27.07 8.23 -3.54
C LEU A 102 27.04 8.89 -4.92
N PHE A 103 26.55 10.12 -4.98
CA PHE A 103 26.44 10.88 -6.23
C PHE A 103 27.57 11.89 -6.37
N SER A 104 27.82 12.68 -5.33
CA SER A 104 28.84 13.73 -5.32
C SER A 104 29.22 14.05 -3.87
N GLU A 105 30.26 14.86 -3.71
CA GLU A 105 30.66 15.44 -2.43
C GLU A 105 30.53 16.96 -2.57
N ASP A 106 29.83 17.58 -1.63
CA ASP A 106 29.74 19.03 -1.57
C ASP A 106 31.11 19.57 -1.13
N HIS A 107 31.89 20.06 -2.10
CA HIS A 107 33.24 20.58 -1.87
C HIS A 107 33.32 21.75 -0.88
N LEU A 108 32.21 22.44 -0.61
CA LEU A 108 32.16 23.54 0.37
C LEU A 108 31.90 23.05 1.80
N SER A 109 31.13 21.98 1.96
CA SER A 109 30.74 21.45 3.28
C SER A 109 31.37 20.10 3.62
N SER A 110 32.14 19.52 2.69
CA SER A 110 32.68 18.14 2.72
C SER A 110 31.61 17.10 3.04
N ARG A 111 30.37 17.33 2.57
CA ARG A 111 29.24 16.43 2.80
C ARG A 111 28.95 15.58 1.58
N ASN A 112 28.85 14.28 1.80
CA ASN A 112 28.42 13.33 0.78
C ASN A 112 26.95 13.54 0.39
N VAL A 113 26.71 13.76 -0.90
CA VAL A 113 25.38 13.83 -1.51
C VAL A 113 25.04 12.46 -2.07
N TYR A 114 24.03 11.82 -1.48
CA TYR A 114 23.54 10.51 -1.91
C TYR A 114 22.28 10.62 -2.75
N ARG A 115 22.17 9.74 -3.75
CA ARG A 115 20.91 9.40 -4.41
C ARG A 115 20.35 8.11 -3.84
N VAL A 116 19.04 8.07 -3.63
CA VAL A 116 18.36 6.92 -3.01
C VAL A 116 17.43 6.26 -4.02
N THR A 117 17.50 4.94 -4.10
CA THR A 117 16.50 4.15 -4.83
C THR A 117 15.69 3.37 -3.81
N VAL A 118 14.37 3.50 -3.91
CA VAL A 118 13.42 2.76 -3.08
C VAL A 118 12.58 1.88 -3.98
N LEU A 119 12.58 0.59 -3.73
CA LEU A 119 11.69 -0.38 -4.36
C LEU A 119 10.56 -0.73 -3.40
N TYR A 120 9.32 -0.63 -3.87
CA TYR A 120 8.14 -1.02 -3.13
C TYR A 120 7.45 -2.19 -3.83
N ARG A 121 7.26 -3.28 -3.09
CA ARG A 121 6.49 -4.45 -3.52
C ARG A 121 5.29 -4.63 -2.59
N PRO A 122 4.07 -4.30 -3.03
CA PRO A 122 2.88 -4.62 -2.26
C PRO A 122 2.56 -6.12 -2.34
N PRO A 123 1.77 -6.67 -1.40
CA PRO A 123 1.24 -8.02 -1.52
C PRO A 123 0.24 -8.15 -2.67
N GLU A 124 0.04 -9.39 -3.11
CA GLU A 124 -0.97 -9.77 -4.12
C GLU A 124 -2.40 -9.74 -3.57
N PHE A 125 -2.54 -9.80 -2.24
CA PHE A 125 -3.82 -9.74 -1.53
C PHE A 125 -4.02 -8.39 -0.83
N GLN A 126 -5.25 -8.11 -0.42
CA GLN A 126 -5.63 -6.89 0.30
C GLN A 126 -6.35 -7.23 1.60
N LYS A 127 -6.65 -6.21 2.41
CA LYS A 127 -7.56 -6.36 3.54
C LYS A 127 -8.92 -6.86 3.01
N GLY A 128 -9.52 -7.83 3.69
CA GLY A 128 -10.76 -8.50 3.27
C GLY A 128 -10.55 -9.74 2.40
N SER A 129 -9.42 -9.84 1.70
CA SER A 129 -9.11 -11.02 0.89
C SER A 129 -8.99 -12.29 1.74
N VAL A 130 -9.34 -13.44 1.16
CA VAL A 130 -9.07 -14.75 1.75
C VAL A 130 -7.82 -15.34 1.11
N ILE A 131 -6.91 -15.79 1.95
CA ILE A 131 -5.63 -16.36 1.54
C ILE A 131 -5.45 -17.76 2.13
N LEU A 132 -4.72 -18.60 1.42
CA LEU A 132 -4.27 -19.88 1.93
C LEU A 132 -3.01 -19.70 2.78
N TYR A 133 -3.06 -20.13 4.03
CA TYR A 133 -1.89 -20.14 4.92
C TYR A 133 -1.86 -21.42 5.75
N ASN A 134 -0.77 -22.18 5.65
CA ASN A 134 -0.56 -23.46 6.35
C ASN A 134 -1.76 -24.43 6.19
N ASN A 135 -2.22 -24.60 4.95
CA ASN A 135 -3.36 -25.43 4.56
C ASN A 135 -4.72 -25.03 5.17
N ARG A 136 -4.87 -23.75 5.54
CA ARG A 136 -6.13 -23.19 6.07
C ARG A 136 -6.54 -21.95 5.30
N ALA A 137 -7.84 -21.81 5.08
CA ALA A 137 -8.44 -20.62 4.50
C ALA A 137 -8.53 -19.53 5.57
N MET A 138 -7.75 -18.46 5.40
CA MET A 138 -7.64 -17.37 6.36
C MET A 138 -8.11 -16.05 5.72
N ARG A 139 -8.96 -15.29 6.41
CA ARG A 139 -9.32 -13.93 6.03
C ARG A 139 -8.27 -12.92 6.50
N VAL A 140 -7.91 -11.97 5.65
CA VAL A 140 -7.02 -10.86 5.99
C VAL A 140 -7.81 -9.76 6.70
N ALA A 141 -7.88 -9.82 8.02
CA ALA A 141 -8.56 -8.82 8.84
C ALA A 141 -7.79 -7.48 8.92
N GLY A 142 -6.48 -7.51 8.80
CA GLY A 142 -5.64 -6.31 8.86
C GLY A 142 -4.35 -6.47 8.06
N LEU A 143 -3.94 -5.40 7.39
CA LEU A 143 -2.75 -5.38 6.55
C LEU A 143 -1.94 -4.13 6.86
N GLY A 144 -0.62 -4.30 7.00
CA GLY A 144 0.33 -3.25 7.40
C GLY A 144 1.74 -3.83 7.37
N LYS A 145 2.62 -3.44 8.29
CA LYS A 145 3.91 -4.17 8.47
C LYS A 145 3.72 -5.65 8.85
N THR A 146 2.61 -5.97 9.49
CA THR A 146 2.20 -7.34 9.85
C THR A 146 0.80 -7.59 9.30
N ALA A 147 0.52 -8.80 8.82
CA ALA A 147 -0.82 -9.21 8.47
C ALA A 147 -1.52 -9.85 9.68
N LEU A 148 -2.75 -9.43 9.95
CA LEU A 148 -3.65 -10.09 10.89
C LEU A 148 -4.57 -10.99 10.08
N LEU A 149 -4.46 -12.29 10.34
CA LEU A 149 -5.22 -13.35 9.70
C LEU A 149 -6.26 -13.89 10.67
N GLU A 150 -7.41 -14.28 10.15
CA GLU A 150 -8.50 -14.90 10.89
C GLU A 150 -8.88 -16.21 10.20
N ASP A 151 -8.83 -17.31 10.94
CA ASP A 151 -9.18 -18.64 10.44
C ASP A 151 -10.69 -18.70 10.20
N LEU A 152 -11.11 -18.97 8.96
CA LEU A 152 -12.53 -19.02 8.62
C LEU A 152 -13.23 -20.21 9.29
N GLU A 153 -12.52 -21.30 9.56
CA GLU A 153 -13.09 -22.51 10.16
C GLU A 153 -13.17 -22.41 11.69
N THR A 154 -12.18 -21.83 12.36
CA THR A 154 -12.12 -21.78 13.83
C THR A 154 -12.42 -20.40 14.44
N GLY A 155 -12.36 -19.33 13.64
CA GLY A 155 -12.43 -17.95 14.12
C GLY A 155 -11.16 -17.47 14.84
N ALA A 156 -10.12 -18.30 14.93
CA ALA A 156 -8.89 -17.95 15.61
C ALA A 156 -8.08 -16.91 14.82
N THR A 157 -7.56 -15.90 15.51
CA THR A 157 -6.72 -14.87 14.88
C THR A 157 -5.23 -15.17 15.01
N LYS A 158 -4.44 -14.92 13.97
CA LYS A 158 -2.99 -15.06 13.95
C LYS A 158 -2.33 -13.85 13.32
N LYS A 159 -1.27 -13.35 13.94
CA LYS A 159 -0.49 -12.21 13.41
C LYS A 159 0.82 -12.71 12.81
N ILE A 160 1.14 -12.28 11.59
CA ILE A 160 2.36 -12.65 10.88
C ILE A 160 3.13 -11.41 10.42
N ALA A 161 4.45 -11.38 10.61
CA ALA A 161 5.30 -10.24 10.28
C ALA A 161 6.04 -10.38 8.94
N HIS A 162 6.17 -11.60 8.41
CA HIS A 162 7.02 -11.91 7.25
C HIS A 162 6.23 -12.55 6.10
N TYR A 163 5.10 -11.94 5.76
CA TYR A 163 4.21 -12.46 4.71
C TYR A 163 4.70 -12.18 3.28
N MET A 164 5.78 -11.41 3.12
CA MET A 164 6.39 -11.07 1.81
C MET A 164 7.66 -11.88 1.50
N ASN A 165 8.16 -12.70 2.43
CA ASN A 165 9.45 -13.37 2.26
C ASN A 165 9.33 -14.49 1.21
N HIS A 166 9.77 -14.22 -0.02
CA HIS A 166 10.00 -15.24 -1.06
C HIS A 166 11.12 -16.25 -0.71
N SER A 167 11.82 -16.05 0.42
CA SER A 167 12.94 -16.87 0.90
C SER A 167 12.63 -17.41 2.30
N MET A 168 11.55 -18.15 2.45
CA MET A 168 11.35 -18.98 3.64
C MET A 168 11.49 -20.46 3.30
N ASN A 169 12.29 -21.12 4.13
CA ASN A 169 12.48 -22.55 4.22
C ASN A 169 11.16 -23.31 4.07
N HIS A 170 11.03 -24.09 3.00
CA HIS A 170 10.34 -25.39 2.81
C HIS A 170 9.04 -25.78 3.55
N MET A 171 8.41 -24.94 4.38
CA MET A 171 7.29 -25.35 5.24
C MET A 171 6.12 -24.37 5.31
N ASP A 172 6.31 -23.10 4.95
CA ASP A 172 5.22 -22.14 4.80
C ASP A 172 4.99 -21.89 3.30
N LEU A 173 3.88 -22.40 2.76
CA LEU A 173 3.45 -22.20 1.36
C LEU A 173 3.31 -20.70 1.04
N PRO A 174 3.45 -20.28 -0.23
CA PRO A 174 3.14 -18.91 -0.64
C PRO A 174 1.71 -18.57 -0.26
N LEU A 175 1.50 -17.36 0.26
CA LEU A 175 0.18 -16.84 0.58
C LEU A 175 -0.57 -16.58 -0.72
N THR A 176 -1.36 -17.56 -1.14
CA THR A 176 -2.13 -17.49 -2.37
C THR A 176 -3.52 -16.95 -2.06
N ALA A 177 -3.96 -15.91 -2.78
CA ALA A 177 -5.33 -15.44 -2.71
C ALA A 177 -6.27 -16.50 -3.31
N LEU A 178 -7.30 -16.89 -2.58
CA LEU A 178 -8.30 -17.81 -3.07
C LEU A 178 -9.33 -17.07 -3.95
N PRO A 179 -9.79 -17.68 -5.06
CA PRO A 179 -10.82 -17.09 -5.89
C PRO A 179 -12.13 -16.98 -5.11
N VAL A 180 -12.80 -15.84 -5.29
CA VAL A 180 -14.09 -15.55 -4.69
C VAL A 180 -15.18 -15.79 -5.74
N PHE A 181 -16.23 -16.50 -5.35
CA PHE A 181 -17.36 -16.82 -6.21
C PHE A 181 -18.64 -16.22 -5.63
N PRO A 182 -19.50 -15.60 -6.45
CA PRO A 182 -20.83 -15.21 -6.00
C PRO A 182 -21.69 -16.46 -5.80
N SER A 183 -22.41 -16.53 -4.69
CA SER A 183 -23.37 -17.59 -4.39
C SER A 183 -24.58 -17.04 -3.66
N THR A 184 -25.58 -17.90 -3.38
CA THR A 184 -26.83 -17.54 -2.71
C THR A 184 -27.02 -18.38 -1.46
N ILE A 185 -27.46 -17.73 -0.39
CA ILE A 185 -27.84 -18.41 0.85
C ILE A 185 -29.14 -19.17 0.63
N THR A 186 -29.11 -20.48 0.80
CA THR A 186 -30.30 -21.34 0.69
C THR A 186 -31.08 -21.37 1.99
N LYS A 187 -30.38 -21.38 3.13
CA LYS A 187 -30.98 -21.53 4.45
C LYS A 187 -30.10 -20.88 5.52
N VAL A 188 -30.71 -20.30 6.56
CA VAL A 188 -29.95 -19.66 7.66
C VAL A 188 -30.08 -20.45 8.97
N ARG A 189 -31.23 -21.09 9.21
CA ARG A 189 -31.51 -21.86 10.43
C ARG A 189 -31.95 -23.29 10.11
N PRO A 190 -31.56 -24.31 10.91
CA PRO A 190 -30.79 -24.22 12.16
C PRO A 190 -29.30 -23.95 11.95
N HIS A 191 -28.77 -24.25 10.76
CA HIS A 191 -27.42 -23.91 10.34
C HIS A 191 -27.48 -23.18 8.99
N PRO A 192 -26.52 -22.28 8.74
CA PRO A 192 -26.39 -21.61 7.45
C PRO A 192 -25.95 -22.59 6.36
N GLU A 193 -26.68 -22.58 5.26
CA GLU A 193 -26.37 -23.33 4.05
C GLU A 193 -26.29 -22.35 2.87
N VAL A 194 -25.35 -22.63 1.99
CA VAL A 194 -25.08 -21.84 0.79
C VAL A 194 -25.02 -22.77 -0.41
N LEU A 195 -25.41 -22.24 -1.57
CA LEU A 195 -25.31 -22.98 -2.82
C LEU A 195 -23.84 -23.17 -3.20
N HIS A 196 -23.40 -24.40 -3.44
CA HIS A 196 -22.06 -24.63 -3.95
C HIS A 196 -21.96 -24.05 -5.38
N PRO A 197 -20.98 -23.18 -5.69
CA PRO A 197 -20.96 -22.47 -6.97
C PRO A 197 -20.73 -23.37 -8.19
N GLU A 198 -20.02 -24.49 -8.02
CA GLU A 198 -19.81 -25.46 -9.11
C GLU A 198 -20.89 -26.57 -9.18
N THR A 199 -21.25 -27.19 -8.05
CA THR A 199 -22.16 -28.34 -8.04
C THR A 199 -23.63 -27.96 -7.88
N TYR A 200 -23.93 -26.69 -7.56
CA TYR A 200 -25.27 -26.18 -7.27
C TYR A 200 -26.01 -26.96 -6.16
N GLN A 201 -25.28 -27.63 -5.27
CA GLN A 201 -25.84 -28.34 -4.12
C GLN A 201 -25.89 -27.42 -2.90
N SER A 202 -26.91 -27.58 -2.05
CA SER A 202 -26.96 -26.87 -0.77
C SER A 202 -25.94 -27.50 0.18
N VAL A 203 -24.94 -26.73 0.59
CA VAL A 203 -23.88 -27.19 1.50
C VAL A 203 -23.84 -26.32 2.74
N ARG A 204 -23.51 -26.93 3.88
CA ARG A 204 -23.35 -26.19 5.14
C ARG A 204 -22.14 -25.26 5.05
N ALA A 205 -22.30 -24.02 5.48
CA ALA A 205 -21.17 -23.08 5.57
C ALA A 205 -20.14 -23.58 6.58
N GLY A 206 -18.86 -23.61 6.18
CA GLY A 206 -17.75 -24.04 7.02
C GLY A 206 -17.33 -23.03 8.09
N ASN A 207 -17.96 -21.85 8.11
CA ASN A 207 -17.60 -20.76 9.01
C ASN A 207 -17.88 -21.10 10.48
N ALA A 208 -16.91 -20.87 11.37
CA ALA A 208 -17.16 -20.88 12.82
C ALA A 208 -18.09 -19.73 13.25
N SER A 209 -17.88 -18.55 12.67
CA SER A 209 -18.67 -17.35 12.91
C SER A 209 -19.08 -16.75 11.57
N LEU A 210 -20.36 -16.42 11.44
CA LEU A 210 -20.89 -15.85 10.20
C LEU A 210 -20.61 -14.35 10.15
N PRO A 211 -20.25 -13.84 8.96
CA PRO A 211 -20.16 -12.40 8.77
C PRO A 211 -21.58 -11.83 8.71
N GLY A 212 -21.97 -11.06 9.73
CA GLY A 212 -23.19 -10.25 9.73
C GLY A 212 -24.53 -10.99 9.77
N ASP A 213 -25.59 -10.25 9.46
CA ASP A 213 -26.97 -10.75 9.43
C ASP A 213 -27.33 -11.30 8.05
N LEU A 214 -27.37 -12.64 7.96
CA LEU A 214 -27.63 -13.35 6.72
C LEU A 214 -29.13 -13.61 6.51
N ARG A 215 -29.61 -13.50 5.26
CA ARG A 215 -31.00 -13.80 4.87
C ARG A 215 -31.06 -14.87 3.78
N PRO A 216 -32.05 -15.77 3.80
CA PRO A 216 -32.28 -16.68 2.68
C PRO A 216 -32.52 -15.91 1.37
N GLY A 217 -31.96 -16.38 0.26
CA GLY A 217 -32.03 -15.73 -1.05
C GLY A 217 -31.07 -14.55 -1.24
N GLN A 218 -30.28 -14.19 -0.23
CA GLN A 218 -29.24 -13.16 -0.35
C GLN A 218 -28.04 -13.68 -1.14
N THR A 219 -27.54 -12.85 -2.07
CA THR A 219 -26.26 -13.09 -2.75
C THR A 219 -25.10 -12.77 -1.81
N VAL A 220 -24.17 -13.71 -1.68
CA VAL A 220 -22.98 -13.63 -0.83
C VAL A 220 -21.76 -14.08 -1.60
N ASP A 221 -20.61 -13.55 -1.23
CA ASP A 221 -19.35 -14.02 -1.76
C ASP A 221 -18.90 -15.25 -0.97
N VAL A 222 -18.44 -16.27 -1.68
CA VAL A 222 -17.93 -17.51 -1.09
C VAL A 222 -16.56 -17.87 -1.61
N VAL A 223 -15.80 -18.54 -0.75
CA VAL A 223 -14.52 -19.13 -1.09
C VAL A 223 -14.62 -20.63 -0.86
N MET A 224 -14.15 -21.39 -1.85
CA MET A 224 -14.04 -22.84 -1.76
C MET A 224 -12.63 -23.22 -1.36
N TRP A 225 -12.52 -24.10 -0.36
CA TRP A 225 -11.27 -24.72 0.00
C TRP A 225 -11.54 -26.17 0.44
N GLU A 226 -10.85 -27.12 -0.19
CA GLU A 226 -11.18 -28.55 -0.09
C GLU A 226 -12.66 -28.80 -0.45
N GLU A 227 -13.42 -29.53 0.37
CA GLU A 227 -14.85 -29.77 0.17
C GLU A 227 -15.75 -28.79 0.93
N LYS A 228 -15.17 -27.70 1.49
CA LYS A 228 -15.90 -26.73 2.31
C LYS A 228 -16.11 -25.42 1.57
N VAL A 229 -17.27 -24.82 1.81
CA VAL A 229 -17.63 -23.49 1.32
C VAL A 229 -17.68 -22.53 2.49
N PHE A 230 -16.91 -21.45 2.38
CA PHE A 230 -16.85 -20.39 3.39
C PHE A 230 -17.49 -19.13 2.87
N ILE A 231 -18.36 -18.52 3.67
CA ILE A 231 -18.99 -17.23 3.40
C ILE A 231 -18.00 -16.13 3.76
N VAL A 232 -17.78 -15.22 2.82
CA VAL A 232 -16.94 -14.04 2.99
C VAL A 232 -17.82 -12.84 2.65
N GLN A 233 -18.12 -12.00 3.63
CA GLN A 233 -18.76 -10.71 3.40
C GLN A 233 -17.92 -9.62 4.05
N ASP A 234 -17.88 -8.46 3.39
CA ASP A 234 -17.35 -7.21 3.93
C ASP A 234 -18.27 -6.61 5.00
#